data_AF-A0A939P8J2-F1
#
_entry.id   AF-A0A939P8J2-F1
#
_cell.length_a   1.000
_cell.length_b   1.000
_cell.length_c   1.000
_cell.angle_alpha   90.00
_cell.angle_beta   90.00
_cell.angle_gamma   90.00
#
_symmetry.space_group_name_H-M   'P 1'
#
loop_
_entity.id
_entity.type
_entity.pdbx_description
1 polymer ?
#
loop_
_entity_poly.entity_id
_entity_poly.type
_entity_poly.pdbx_seq_one_letter_code
_entity_poly.pdbx_strand_id
1 'polypeptide(L)' 'MGGRSWEVWQGNNGGNDVVSYVAPSAIGGWSVNVKDFINDVDGRTRVDGSWYLTSVQAGFEPWQGGEGLAVNSFSTDVQ' A
#
# COMPACT_ATOMS: atom_id res chain seq x y z
N MET A 1 4.98 6.50 8.87
CA MET A 1 3.74 7.01 8.22
C MET A 1 2.53 6.34 8.84
N GLY A 2 1.42 7.08 9.03
CA GLY A 2 0.22 6.56 9.69
C GLY A 2 0.45 5.99 11.11
N GLY A 3 1.34 6.61 11.88
CA GLY A 3 1.67 6.18 13.25
C GLY A 3 2.56 4.93 13.37
N ARG A 4 3.15 4.46 12.27
CA ARG A 4 4.00 3.24 12.22
C ARG A 4 5.33 3.48 11.51
N SER A 5 6.32 2.65 11.84
CA SER A 5 7.54 2.46 11.05
C SER A 5 7.30 1.42 9.95
N TRP A 6 8.07 1.54 8.87
CA TRP A 6 7.97 0.69 7.68
C TRP A 6 9.35 0.33 7.18
N GLU A 7 9.52 -0.91 6.76
CA GLU A 7 10.62 -1.30 5.87
C GLU A 7 10.20 -0.96 4.44
N VAL A 8 10.99 -0.16 3.73
CA VAL A 8 10.62 0.37 2.42
C VAL A 8 11.44 -0.29 1.32
N TRP A 9 10.75 -0.89 0.37
CA TRP A 9 11.33 -1.51 -0.82
C TRP A 9 10.92 -0.74 -2.05
N GLN A 10 11.84 -0.60 -3.00
CA GLN A 10 11.58 0.01 -4.30
C GLN A 10 12.12 -0.90 -5.40
N GLY A 11 11.35 -1.04 -6.48
CA GLY A 11 11.77 -1.82 -7.63
C GLY A 11 10.90 -1.56 -8.84
N ASN A 12 11.09 -2.40 -9.86
CA ASN A 12 10.28 -2.40 -11.06
C ASN A 12 9.85 -3.84 -11.36
N ASN A 13 8.58 -4.07 -11.67
CA ASN A 13 8.04 -5.41 -11.92
C ASN A 13 8.05 -5.82 -13.41
N GLY A 14 8.81 -5.11 -14.24
CA GLY A 14 8.88 -5.29 -15.70
C GLY A 14 7.92 -4.40 -16.48
N GLY A 15 6.94 -3.77 -15.81
CA GLY A 15 6.01 -2.83 -16.43
C GLY A 15 5.78 -1.54 -15.64
N ASN A 16 5.93 -1.58 -14.32
CA ASN A 16 5.65 -0.46 -13.43
C ASN A 16 6.75 -0.30 -12.38
N ASP A 17 6.98 0.94 -11.97
CA ASP A 17 7.71 1.23 -10.74
C ASP A 17 6.82 0.89 -9.54
N VAL A 18 7.41 0.23 -8.53
CA VAL A 18 6.70 -0.26 -7.35
C VAL A 18 7.44 0.20 -6.11
N VAL A 19 6.69 0.77 -5.16
CA VAL A 19 7.17 1.06 -3.80
C VAL A 19 6.31 0.27 -2.82
N SER A 20 6.96 -0.56 -1.99
CA SER A 20 6.30 -1.41 -1.00
C SER A 20 6.69 -0.98 0.41
N TYR A 21 5.70 -0.85 1.29
CA TYR A 21 5.88 -0.53 2.71
C TYR A 21 5.51 -1.75 3.52
N VAL A 22 6.51 -2.44 4.07
CA VAL A 22 6.34 -3.67 4.84
C VAL A 22 6.33 -3.34 6.33
N ALA A 23 5.27 -3.74 7.03
CA ALA A 23 5.19 -3.58 8.47
C ALA A 23 6.14 -4.57 9.16
N PRO A 24 6.83 -4.18 10.26
CA PRO A 24 7.75 -5.06 10.97
C PRO A 24 7.03 -6.21 11.71
N SER A 25 5.70 -6.17 11.82
CA SER A 25 4.86 -7.21 12.39
C SER A 25 3.43 -7.15 11.83
N ALA A 26 2.67 -8.24 11.98
CA ALA A 26 1.31 -8.37 11.45
C ALA A 26 0.35 -7.32 12.03
N ILE A 27 -0.53 -6.80 11.18
CA ILE A 27 -1.54 -5.80 11.54
C ILE A 27 -2.94 -6.41 11.32
N GLY A 28 -3.69 -6.66 12.39
CA GLY A 28 -5.02 -7.27 12.32
C GLY A 28 -6.16 -6.34 11.88
N GLY A 29 -5.95 -5.03 11.98
CA GLY A 29 -6.89 -4.00 11.56
C GLY A 29 -6.28 -2.62 11.69
N TRP A 30 -6.60 -1.71 10.78
CA TRP A 30 -5.95 -0.40 10.73
C TRP A 30 -6.80 0.63 9.99
N SER A 31 -6.82 1.85 10.53
CA SER A 31 -7.34 3.03 9.86
C SER A 31 -6.15 3.94 9.55
N VAL A 32 -6.05 4.35 8.29
CA VAL A 32 -4.89 5.07 7.76
C VAL A 32 -5.32 6.12 6.76
N ASN A 33 -4.60 7.24 6.73
CA ASN A 33 -4.65 8.15 5.59
C ASN A 33 -3.68 7.67 4.51
N VAL A 34 -4.22 7.07 3.44
CA VAL A 34 -3.40 6.56 2.31
C VAL A 34 -2.58 7.68 1.64
N LYS A 35 -3.03 8.94 1.74
CA LYS A 35 -2.30 10.09 1.21
C LYS A 35 -0.91 10.27 1.82
N ASP A 36 -0.69 9.83 3.07
CA ASP A 36 0.64 9.83 3.70
C ASP A 36 1.65 9.04 2.87
N PHE A 37 1.23 7.90 2.32
CA PHE A 37 2.08 7.02 1.52
C PHE A 37 2.26 7.57 0.10
N ILE A 38 1.19 8.09 -0.51
CA ILE A 38 1.26 8.71 -1.84
C ILE A 38 2.27 9.86 -1.86
N ASN A 39 2.26 10.72 -0.84
CA ASN A 39 3.20 11.84 -0.74
C ASN A 39 4.65 11.38 -0.58
N ASP A 40 4.91 10.22 0.04
CA ASP A 40 6.27 9.67 0.18
C ASP A 40 6.76 9.00 -1.11
N VAL A 41 5.86 8.55 -2.00
CA VAL A 41 6.20 7.98 -3.32
C VAL A 41 6.74 9.04 -4.30
N ASP A 42 6.30 10.30 -4.18
CA ASP A 42 6.79 11.45 -4.96
C ASP A 42 8.32 11.63 -4.81
N GLY A 43 8.84 11.40 -3.59
CA GLY A 43 10.28 11.46 -3.31
C GLY A 43 11.09 10.24 -3.76
N ARG A 44 10.45 9.20 -4.31
CA ARG A 44 11.09 7.91 -4.61
C ARG A 44 11.02 7.54 -6.08
N THR A 45 9.95 7.91 -6.77
CA THR A 45 9.67 7.47 -8.15
C THR A 45 9.50 8.67 -9.08
N ARG A 46 8.95 8.44 -10.28
CA ARG A 46 8.53 9.50 -11.20
C ARG A 46 7.11 10.02 -10.96
N VAL A 47 6.39 9.45 -10.00
CA VAL A 47 5.07 9.96 -9.60
C VAL A 47 5.24 11.37 -9.09
N ASP A 48 4.37 12.28 -9.52
CA ASP A 48 4.31 13.65 -9.02
C ASP A 48 2.85 14.09 -8.84
N GLY A 49 2.65 15.30 -8.32
CA GLY A 49 1.32 15.85 -8.05
C GLY A 49 0.39 16.04 -9.26
N SER A 50 0.85 15.81 -10.49
CA SER A 50 0.03 15.84 -11.71
C SER A 50 -0.61 14.49 -12.06
N TRP A 51 -0.23 13.42 -11.37
CA TRP A 51 -0.73 12.07 -11.61
C TRP A 51 -2.10 11.83 -10.96
N TYR A 52 -2.79 10.78 -11.41
CA TYR A 52 -4.11 10.39 -10.90
C TYR A 52 -3.98 9.17 -9.99
N LEU A 53 -4.65 9.21 -8.82
CA LEU A 53 -4.96 7.99 -8.06
C LEU A 53 -6.09 7.24 -8.78
N THR A 54 -5.83 6.01 -9.22
CA THR A 54 -6.80 5.24 -10.01
C THR A 54 -7.60 4.23 -9.20
N SER A 55 -7.02 3.66 -8.14
CA SER A 55 -7.71 2.71 -7.26
C SER A 55 -7.07 2.63 -5.88
N VAL A 56 -7.87 2.22 -4.88
CA VAL A 56 -7.40 1.80 -3.56
C VAL A 56 -7.92 0.37 -3.33
N GLN A 57 -7.01 -0.58 -3.09
CA GLN A 57 -7.32 -2.00 -3.01
C GLN A 57 -6.77 -2.61 -1.72
N ALA A 58 -7.46 -3.59 -1.16
CA ALA A 58 -7.03 -4.33 0.02
C ALA A 58 -7.35 -5.82 -0.15
N GLY A 59 -6.36 -6.68 0.07
CA GLY A 59 -6.48 -8.12 -0.18
C GLY A 59 -5.22 -8.89 0.19
N PHE A 60 -5.03 -10.05 -0.43
CA PHE A 60 -3.92 -10.96 -0.17
C PHE A 60 -3.25 -11.39 -1.49
N GLU A 61 -1.95 -11.67 -1.43
CA GLU A 61 -1.16 -12.25 -2.53
C GLU A 61 -0.63 -13.63 -2.12
N PRO A 62 -1.43 -14.71 -2.20
CA PRO A 62 -1.00 -16.03 -1.77
C PRO A 62 0.00 -16.65 -2.76
N TRP A 63 1.12 -17.15 -2.25
CA TRP A 63 2.10 -17.92 -3.03
C TRP A 63 1.80 -19.42 -3.02
N GLN A 64 1.16 -19.92 -1.95
CA GLN A 64 0.68 -21.29 -1.79
C GLN A 64 -0.45 -21.34 -0.74
N GLY A 65 -1.50 -22.12 -0.98
CA GLY A 65 -2.68 -22.19 -0.11
C GLY A 65 -3.50 -20.89 -0.11
N GLY A 66 -4.18 -20.59 0.99
CA GLY A 66 -4.93 -19.35 1.22
C GLY A 66 -6.35 -19.55 1.74
N GLU A 67 -6.76 -20.79 1.98
CA GLU A 67 -8.06 -21.13 2.52
C GLU A 67 -8.28 -20.44 3.88
N GLY A 68 -9.39 -19.72 3.98
CA GLY A 68 -9.77 -18.99 5.20
C GLY A 68 -9.22 -17.57 5.30
N LEU A 69 -8.39 -17.08 4.37
CA LEU A 69 -8.05 -15.66 4.29
C LEU A 69 -9.31 -14.83 4.02
N ALA A 70 -9.54 -13.79 4.82
CA ALA A 70 -10.74 -12.96 4.70
C ALA A 70 -10.42 -11.49 5.01
N VAL A 71 -10.91 -10.60 4.15
CA VAL A 71 -11.04 -9.17 4.49
C VAL A 71 -12.40 -9.01 5.15
N ASN A 72 -12.41 -8.90 6.48
CA ASN A 72 -13.66 -8.82 7.25
C ASN A 72 -14.43 -7.51 7.02
N SER A 73 -13.70 -6.42 6.75
CA SER A 73 -14.27 -5.11 6.42
C SER A 73 -13.24 -4.25 5.70
N PHE A 74 -13.66 -3.46 4.72
CA PHE A 74 -12.85 -2.45 4.05
C PHE A 74 -13.72 -1.23 3.70
N SER A 75 -13.18 -0.04 3.93
CA SER A 75 -13.81 1.23 3.55
C SER A 75 -12.72 2.20 3.11
N THR A 76 -13.04 3.03 2.12
CA THR A 76 -12.17 4.10 1.65
C THR A 76 -13.02 5.34 1.37
N ASP A 77 -12.42 6.50 1.57
CA ASP A 77 -12.99 7.80 1.23
C ASP A 77 -11.89 8.66 0.62
N VAL A 78 -12.21 9.36 -0.46
CA VAL A 78 -11.27 10.23 -1.18
C VAL A 78 -11.88 11.63 -1.19
N GLN A 79 -11.26 12.54 -0.43
CA GLN A 79 -11.71 13.92 -0.22
C GLN A 79 -10.89 14.93 -1.01
#